data_AF-A0A061RX05-F1
#
_entry.id   AF-A0A061RX05-F1
#
_cell.length_a   1.000
_cell.length_b   1.000
_cell.length_c   1.000
_cell.angle_alpha   90.00
_cell.angle_beta   90.00
_cell.angle_gamma   90.00
#
_symmetry.space_group_name_H-M   'P 1'
#
loop_
_entity.id
_entity.type
_entity.pdbx_description
1 polymer ?
#
loop_
_entity_poly.entity_id
_entity_poly.type
_entity_poly.pdbx_seq_one_letter_code
_entity_poly.pdbx_strand_id
1 'polypeptide(L)'
;MLDLKIQQRLRKLIDEATVKNCPAVDLSLAKEIKQIVKASPELVSSAYQVLISRLGTKHCQTRILALELCNQLFTRSRDFRQNVSRDFDKFLELCTGFRPESPLPPPRDVADRLRRRSAELFQQWSEDFGAHYPQLFVRCDMAVDIFGIR
;
A
#
# COMPACT_ATOMS: atom_id res chain seq x y z
N MET A 1 -12.41 -12.75 -21.84
CA MET A 1 -12.48 -13.94 -20.94
C MET A 1 -11.11 -14.29 -20.30
N LEU A 2 -9.97 -14.06 -20.96
CA LEU A 2 -8.64 -14.26 -20.36
C LEU A 2 -8.33 -13.29 -19.20
N ASP A 3 -8.73 -12.02 -19.29
CA ASP A 3 -8.43 -11.03 -18.24
C ASP A 3 -9.03 -11.35 -16.88
N LEU A 4 -10.24 -11.93 -16.85
CA LEU A 4 -10.91 -12.29 -15.59
C LEU A 4 -10.14 -13.39 -14.83
N LYS A 5 -9.61 -14.39 -15.54
CA LYS A 5 -8.82 -15.46 -14.91
C LYS A 5 -7.51 -14.90 -14.34
N ILE A 6 -6.85 -13.99 -15.06
CA ILE A 6 -5.61 -13.35 -14.61
C ILE A 6 -5.90 -12.46 -13.38
N GLN A 7 -6.97 -11.67 -13.41
CA GLN A 7 -7.39 -10.85 -12.27
C GLN A 7 -7.73 -11.70 -11.04
N GLN A 8 -8.41 -12.83 -11.22
CA GLN A 8 -8.69 -13.78 -10.13
C GLN A 8 -7.39 -14.38 -9.54
N ARG A 9 -6.44 -14.78 -10.40
CA ARG A 9 -5.12 -15.27 -9.95
C ARG A 9 -4.37 -14.19 -9.19
N LEU A 10 -4.32 -12.98 -9.73
CA LEU A 10 -3.67 -11.83 -9.11
C LEU A 10 -4.25 -11.54 -7.72
N ARG A 11 -5.57 -11.58 -7.58
CA ARG A 11 -6.24 -11.43 -6.28
C ARG A 11 -5.81 -12.51 -5.29
N LYS A 12 -5.82 -13.79 -5.69
CA LYS A 12 -5.40 -14.90 -4.83
C LYS A 12 -3.96 -14.73 -4.34
N LEU A 13 -3.04 -14.38 -5.24
CA LEU A 13 -1.65 -14.14 -4.88
C LEU A 13 -1.49 -13.01 -3.87
N ILE A 14 -2.22 -11.90 -4.03
CA ILE A 14 -2.19 -10.78 -3.09
C ILE A 14 -2.79 -11.18 -1.73
N ASP A 15 -3.89 -11.95 -1.73
CA ASP A 15 -4.52 -12.45 -0.51
C ASP A 15 -3.55 -13.36 0.27
N GLU A 16 -2.86 -14.27 -0.42
CA GLU A 16 -1.83 -15.17 0.13
C GLU A 16 -0.59 -14.40 0.62
N ALA A 17 -0.14 -13.39 -0.13
CA ALA A 17 1.02 -12.57 0.23
C ALA A 17 0.78 -11.67 1.46
N THR A 18 -0.47 -11.50 1.88
CA THR A 18 -0.87 -10.58 2.96
C THR A 18 -1.65 -11.28 4.09
N VAL A 19 -1.37 -12.56 4.31
CA VAL A 19 -1.95 -13.35 5.42
C VAL A 19 -1.40 -12.86 6.76
N LYS A 20 -2.31 -12.60 7.71
CA LYS A 20 -1.99 -12.03 9.03
C LYS A 20 -1.01 -12.82 9.90
N ASN A 21 -0.74 -14.09 9.58
CA ASN A 21 0.19 -14.94 10.34
C ASN A 21 1.61 -14.92 9.76
N CYS A 22 1.82 -14.25 8.62
CA CYS A 22 3.12 -14.14 7.98
C CYS A 22 3.87 -12.91 8.52
N PRO A 23 5.17 -13.01 8.85
CA PRO A 23 5.95 -11.89 9.38
C PRO A 23 6.32 -10.85 8.30
N ALA A 24 6.48 -11.30 7.05
CA ALA A 24 6.87 -10.51 5.89
C ALA A 24 6.20 -11.03 4.62
N VAL A 25 6.23 -10.22 3.55
CA VAL A 25 5.71 -10.61 2.23
C VAL A 25 6.63 -11.66 1.63
N ASP A 26 6.08 -12.81 1.24
CA ASP A 26 6.86 -13.86 0.57
C ASP A 26 7.46 -13.37 -0.76
N LEU A 27 8.75 -13.63 -0.96
CA LEU A 27 9.51 -13.13 -2.11
C LEU A 27 9.04 -13.77 -3.42
N SER A 28 8.63 -15.03 -3.40
CA SER A 28 8.15 -15.74 -4.59
C SER A 28 6.78 -15.21 -5.01
N LEU A 29 5.86 -15.01 -4.07
CA LEU A 29 4.56 -14.39 -4.32
C LEU A 29 4.73 -12.96 -4.83
N ALA A 30 5.58 -12.15 -4.18
CA ALA A 30 5.85 -10.79 -4.62
C ALA A 30 6.41 -10.74 -6.05
N LYS A 31 7.32 -11.68 -6.39
CA LYS A 31 7.88 -11.78 -7.75
C LYS A 31 6.79 -12.12 -8.77
N GLU A 32 5.92 -13.07 -8.47
CA GLU A 32 4.82 -13.47 -9.37
C GLU A 32 3.80 -12.34 -9.56
N ILE A 33 3.40 -11.67 -8.48
CA ILE A 33 2.52 -10.49 -8.54
C ILE A 33 3.13 -9.43 -9.44
N LYS A 34 4.42 -9.09 -9.23
CA LYS A 34 5.15 -8.12 -10.07
C LYS A 34 5.23 -8.55 -11.54
N GLN A 35 5.29 -9.84 -11.84
CA GLN A 35 5.28 -10.33 -13.22
C GLN A 35 3.91 -10.14 -13.88
N ILE A 36 2.82 -10.43 -13.16
CA ILE A 36 1.45 -10.29 -13.69
C ILE A 36 1.13 -8.82 -13.93
N VAL A 37 1.35 -7.93 -12.95
CA VAL A 37 0.95 -6.52 -13.07
C VAL A 37 1.72 -5.75 -14.15
N LYS A 38 2.89 -6.24 -14.57
CA LYS A 38 3.66 -5.64 -15.67
C LYS A 38 3.02 -5.82 -17.04
N ALA A 39 2.07 -6.74 -17.17
CA ALA A 39 1.47 -7.04 -18.47
C ALA A 39 0.54 -5.91 -18.96
N SER A 40 -0.14 -5.18 -18.06
CA SER A 40 -0.97 -4.04 -18.47
C SER A 40 -1.31 -3.07 -17.32
N PRO A 41 -1.61 -1.78 -17.62
CA PRO A 41 -2.08 -0.80 -16.63
C PRO A 41 -3.38 -1.19 -15.92
N GLU A 42 -4.26 -1.95 -16.58
CA GLU A 42 -5.51 -2.46 -16.00
C GLU A 42 -5.22 -3.48 -14.90
N LEU A 43 -4.16 -4.29 -15.04
CA LEU A 43 -3.73 -5.22 -14.00
C LEU A 43 -3.04 -4.51 -12.84
N VAL A 44 -2.31 -3.42 -13.09
CA VAL A 44 -1.80 -2.54 -12.03
C VAL A 44 -2.97 -1.94 -11.23
N SER A 45 -4.00 -1.47 -11.93
CA SER A 45 -5.18 -0.90 -11.29
C SER A 45 -5.97 -1.96 -10.52
N SER A 46 -6.09 -3.17 -11.06
CA SER A 46 -6.70 -4.31 -10.38
C SER A 46 -5.93 -4.68 -9.09
N ALA A 47 -4.59 -4.75 -9.15
CA ALA A 47 -3.76 -4.98 -7.97
C ALA A 47 -3.96 -3.90 -6.91
N TYR A 48 -4.01 -2.62 -7.32
CA TYR A 48 -4.25 -1.51 -6.42
C TYR A 48 -5.58 -1.64 -5.69
N GLN A 49 -6.67 -1.96 -6.39
CA GLN A 49 -7.99 -2.16 -5.77
C GLN A 49 -7.98 -3.30 -4.74
N VAL A 50 -7.31 -4.41 -5.04
CA VAL A 50 -7.15 -5.52 -4.08
C VAL A 50 -6.34 -5.06 -2.86
N LEU A 51 -5.21 -4.37 -3.07
CA LEU A 51 -4.35 -3.88 -1.99
C LEU A 51 -5.05 -2.87 -1.08
N ILE A 52 -5.86 -1.96 -1.63
CA ILE A 52 -6.70 -1.05 -0.83
C ILE A 52 -7.68 -1.85 0.04
N SER A 53 -8.29 -2.90 -0.50
CA SER A 53 -9.15 -3.79 0.29
C SER A 53 -8.37 -4.48 1.42
N ARG A 54 -7.13 -4.93 1.17
CA ARG A 54 -6.25 -5.51 2.20
C ARG A 54 -5.88 -4.50 3.29
N LEU A 55 -5.56 -3.27 2.90
CA LEU A 55 -5.30 -2.14 3.81
C LEU A 55 -6.55 -1.78 4.63
N GLY A 56 -7.75 -2.06 4.13
CA GLY A 56 -9.02 -1.89 4.84
C GLY A 56 -9.37 -2.98 5.87
N THR A 57 -8.59 -4.06 5.97
CA THR A 57 -8.93 -5.19 6.86
C THR A 57 -8.82 -4.82 8.33
N LYS A 58 -9.55 -5.52 9.22
CA LYS A 58 -9.52 -5.31 10.67
C LYS A 58 -8.32 -6.00 11.35
N HIS A 59 -7.14 -5.97 10.72
CA HIS A 59 -5.93 -6.58 11.28
C HIS A 59 -4.64 -5.89 10.78
N CYS A 60 -3.86 -5.30 11.68
CA CYS A 60 -2.69 -4.51 11.32
C CYS A 60 -1.59 -5.32 10.62
N GLN A 61 -1.42 -6.60 10.93
CA GLN A 61 -0.44 -7.44 10.21
C GLN A 61 -0.80 -7.64 8.73
N THR A 62 -2.08 -7.73 8.37
CA THR A 62 -2.45 -7.76 6.94
C THR A 62 -2.20 -6.42 6.28
N ARG A 63 -2.50 -5.32 6.98
CA ARG A 63 -2.26 -3.97 6.47
C ARG A 63 -0.77 -3.69 6.22
N ILE A 64 0.12 -4.08 7.13
CA ILE A 64 1.57 -3.83 6.96
C ILE A 64 2.15 -4.64 5.80
N LEU A 65 1.73 -5.89 5.62
CA LEU A 65 2.12 -6.70 4.46
C LEU A 65 1.61 -6.08 3.15
N ALA A 66 0.37 -5.57 3.15
CA ALA A 66 -0.17 -4.87 2.00
C ALA A 66 0.60 -3.57 1.69
N LEU A 67 0.98 -2.80 2.71
CA LEU A 67 1.79 -1.59 2.56
C LEU A 67 3.17 -1.89 1.96
N GLU A 68 3.86 -2.94 2.43
CA GLU A 68 5.16 -3.34 1.85
C GLU A 68 5.03 -3.73 0.37
N LEU A 69 3.96 -4.44 0.01
CA LEU A 69 3.70 -4.79 -1.39
C LEU A 69 3.34 -3.55 -2.21
N CYS A 70 2.55 -2.62 -1.66
CA CYS A 70 2.30 -1.31 -2.27
C CYS A 70 3.60 -0.57 -2.55
N ASN A 71 4.55 -0.55 -1.61
CA ASN A 71 5.84 0.10 -1.80
C ASN A 71 6.65 -0.49 -2.97
N GLN A 72 6.69 -1.82 -3.08
CA GLN A 72 7.38 -2.48 -4.19
C GLN A 72 6.77 -2.12 -5.55
N LEU A 73 5.46 -1.92 -5.63
CA LEU A 73 4.78 -1.52 -6.86
C LEU A 73 4.91 -0.02 -7.11
N PHE A 74 4.77 0.81 -6.08
CA PHE A 74 4.87 2.26 -6.14
C PHE A 74 6.24 2.71 -6.68
N THR A 75 7.32 2.12 -6.20
CA THR A 75 8.69 2.46 -6.64
C THR A 75 8.94 2.15 -8.11
N ARG A 76 8.22 1.18 -8.70
CA ARG A 76 8.51 0.67 -10.06
C ARG A 76 7.44 0.97 -11.11
N SER A 77 6.24 1.40 -10.72
CA SER A 77 5.11 1.58 -11.64
C SER A 77 4.53 2.99 -11.55
N ARG A 78 4.60 3.74 -12.66
CA ARG A 78 3.96 5.06 -12.79
C ARG A 78 2.46 4.98 -12.61
N ASP A 79 1.81 3.98 -13.19
CA ASP A 79 0.35 3.81 -13.10
C ASP A 79 -0.07 3.49 -11.67
N PHE A 80 0.75 2.75 -10.92
CA PHE A 80 0.50 2.51 -9.49
C PHE A 80 0.61 3.81 -8.68
N ARG A 81 1.63 4.63 -8.95
CA ARG A 81 1.78 5.96 -8.33
C ARG A 81 0.60 6.87 -8.64
N GLN A 82 0.09 6.85 -9.87
CA GLN A 82 -1.11 7.61 -10.25
C GLN A 82 -2.34 7.14 -9.47
N ASN A 83 -2.53 5.82 -9.31
CA ASN A 83 -3.64 5.28 -8.52
C ASN A 83 -3.54 5.71 -7.04
N VAL A 84 -2.37 5.60 -6.42
CA VAL A 84 -2.15 6.08 -5.04
C VAL A 84 -2.39 7.59 -4.95
N SER A 85 -1.90 8.38 -5.90
CA SER A 85 -2.05 9.85 -5.89
C SER A 85 -3.51 10.29 -5.99
N ARG A 86 -4.35 9.56 -6.74
CA ARG A 86 -5.78 9.85 -6.91
C ARG A 86 -6.60 9.60 -5.64
N ASP A 87 -6.15 8.68 -4.79
CA ASP A 87 -6.88 8.20 -3.61
C ASP A 87 -5.99 8.28 -2.34
N PHE A 88 -5.12 9.29 -2.29
CA PHE A 88 -4.07 9.36 -1.26
C PHE A 88 -4.64 9.56 0.14
N ASP A 89 -5.73 10.31 0.31
CA ASP A 89 -6.33 10.52 1.65
C ASP A 89 -6.81 9.21 2.26
N LYS A 90 -7.46 8.37 1.46
CA LYS A 90 -7.91 7.05 1.89
C LYS A 90 -6.71 6.14 2.14
N PHE A 91 -5.70 6.17 1.27
CA PHE A 91 -4.46 5.40 1.47
C PHE A 91 -3.79 5.78 2.81
N LEU A 92 -3.63 7.08 3.06
CA LEU A 92 -3.07 7.65 4.28
C LEU A 92 -3.87 7.22 5.51
N GLU A 93 -5.19 7.33 5.46
CA GLU A 93 -6.10 6.94 6.55
C GLU A 93 -5.91 5.45 6.90
N LEU A 94 -5.96 4.57 5.90
CA LEU A 94 -5.85 3.13 6.11
C LEU A 94 -4.49 2.71 6.69
N CYS A 95 -3.42 3.41 6.32
CA CYS A 95 -2.06 3.12 6.73
C CYS A 95 -1.70 3.71 8.10
N THR A 96 -2.33 4.80 8.52
CA THR A 96 -1.89 5.54 9.73
C THR A 96 -2.93 5.65 10.82
N GLY A 97 -4.21 5.51 10.46
CA GLY A 97 -5.35 5.72 11.34
C GLY A 97 -5.39 7.13 11.95
N PHE A 98 -4.97 8.14 11.19
CA PHE A 98 -4.88 9.53 11.67
C PHE A 98 -6.24 10.16 11.98
N ARG A 99 -7.31 9.65 11.37
CA ARG A 99 -8.67 10.11 11.64
C ARG A 99 -9.21 9.42 12.90
N PRO A 100 -9.74 10.17 13.88
CA PRO A 100 -10.33 9.59 15.09
C PRO A 100 -11.41 8.55 14.81
N GLU A 101 -12.17 8.73 13.72
CA GLU A 101 -13.26 7.85 13.30
C GLU A 101 -12.76 6.54 12.65
N SER A 102 -11.47 6.46 12.32
CA SER A 102 -10.86 5.35 11.59
C SER A 102 -9.50 4.96 12.20
N PRO A 103 -9.47 4.52 13.47
CA PRO A 103 -8.22 4.13 14.12
C PRO A 103 -7.65 2.85 13.50
N LEU A 104 -6.34 2.65 13.68
CA LEU A 104 -5.70 1.41 13.28
C LEU A 104 -6.24 0.23 14.09
N PRO A 105 -6.52 -0.93 13.45
CA PRO A 105 -7.02 -2.11 14.13
C PRO A 105 -5.94 -2.78 15.01
N PRO A 106 -6.30 -3.74 15.85
CA PRO A 106 -5.31 -4.55 16.57
C PRO A 106 -4.41 -5.38 15.62
N PRO A 107 -3.26 -5.87 16.12
CA PRO A 107 -2.70 -5.63 17.45
C PRO A 107 -1.91 -4.30 17.54
N ARG A 108 -1.84 -3.71 18.74
CA ARG A 108 -1.33 -2.35 18.96
C ARG A 108 0.14 -2.18 18.57
N ASP A 109 0.97 -3.15 18.90
CA ASP A 109 2.40 -3.15 18.55
C ASP A 109 2.62 -3.11 17.02
N VAL A 110 1.79 -3.85 16.27
CA VAL A 110 1.83 -3.83 14.81
C VAL A 110 1.22 -2.54 14.25
N ALA A 111 0.20 -1.97 14.90
CA ALA A 111 -0.33 -0.65 14.53
C ALA A 111 0.74 0.45 14.64
N ASP A 112 1.53 0.45 15.71
CA ASP A 112 2.60 1.43 15.91
C ASP A 112 3.76 1.22 14.91
N ARG A 113 4.07 -0.04 14.55
CA ARG A 113 5.00 -0.35 13.45
C ARG A 113 4.46 0.14 12.11
N LEU A 114 3.19 -0.13 11.82
CA LEU A 114 2.54 0.26 10.58
C LEU A 114 2.55 1.78 10.41
N ARG A 115 2.24 2.55 11.47
CA ARG A 115 2.26 4.02 11.43
C ARG A 115 3.66 4.57 11.12
N ARG A 116 4.69 4.11 11.86
CA ARG A 116 6.08 4.52 11.62
C ARG A 116 6.52 4.18 10.19
N ARG A 117 6.26 2.95 9.77
CA ARG A 117 6.63 2.48 8.44
C ARG A 117 5.93 3.28 7.33
N SER A 118 4.67 3.63 7.53
CA SER A 118 3.92 4.45 6.58
C SER A 118 4.56 5.81 6.40
N ALA A 119 4.92 6.47 7.50
CA ALA A 119 5.55 7.78 7.45
C ALA A 119 6.94 7.74 6.81
N GLU A 120 7.77 6.74 7.13
CA GLU A 120 9.06 6.52 6.44
C GLU A 120 8.88 6.41 4.92
N LEU A 121 7.91 5.60 4.49
CA LEU A 121 7.64 5.40 3.06
C LEU A 121 7.07 6.65 2.40
N PHE A 122 6.21 7.39 3.07
CA PHE A 122 5.64 8.63 2.55
C PHE A 122 6.69 9.72 2.41
N GLN A 123 7.60 9.84 3.37
CA GLN A 123 8.77 10.70 3.24
C GLN A 123 9.63 10.28 2.05
N GLN A 124 10.00 9.01 1.96
CA GLN A 124 10.80 8.49 0.85
C GLN A 124 10.12 8.74 -0.51
N TRP A 125 8.81 8.48 -0.63
CA TRP A 125 8.08 8.72 -1.87
C TRP A 125 8.00 10.21 -2.22
N SER A 126 7.92 11.08 -1.21
CA SER A 126 7.94 12.53 -1.39
C SER A 126 9.28 13.00 -1.93
N GLU A 127 10.38 12.49 -1.38
CA GLU A 127 11.75 12.80 -1.82
C GLU A 127 12.00 12.28 -3.24
N ASP A 128 11.62 11.02 -3.52
CA ASP A 128 11.88 10.37 -4.81
C ASP A 128 10.97 10.87 -5.95
N PHE A 129 9.73 11.25 -5.64
CA PHE A 129 8.69 11.50 -6.66
C PHE A 129 7.88 12.80 -6.47
N GLY A 130 8.06 13.53 -5.37
CA GLY A 130 7.22 14.68 -5.00
C GLY A 130 7.19 15.80 -6.06
N ALA A 131 8.28 16.01 -6.80
CA ALA A 131 8.33 16.98 -7.90
C ALA A 131 7.33 16.69 -9.03
N HIS A 132 6.97 15.41 -9.23
CA HIS A 132 6.02 14.99 -10.26
C HIS A 132 4.59 14.77 -9.74
N TYR A 133 4.42 14.77 -8.42
CA TYR A 133 3.14 14.53 -7.76
C TYR A 133 2.99 15.51 -6.58
N PRO A 134 2.70 16.80 -6.84
CA PRO A 134 2.62 17.83 -5.80
C PRO A 134 1.61 17.50 -4.69
N GLN A 135 0.53 16.80 -5.04
CA GLN A 135 -0.47 16.31 -4.09
C GLN A 135 0.07 15.22 -3.13
N LEU A 136 1.08 14.45 -3.54
CA LEU A 136 1.79 13.53 -2.64
C LEU A 136 2.70 14.34 -1.71
N PHE A 137 3.48 15.28 -2.25
CA PHE A 137 4.43 16.07 -1.47
C PHE A 137 3.75 16.80 -0.28
N VAL A 138 2.70 17.58 -0.57
CA VAL A 138 2.00 18.37 0.46
C VAL A 138 1.36 17.48 1.53
N ARG A 139 0.85 16.31 1.16
CA ARG A 139 0.14 15.42 2.09
C ARG A 139 1.09 14.51 2.86
N CYS A 140 2.23 14.14 2.27
CA CYS A 140 3.29 13.42 2.96
C CYS A 140 3.95 14.30 4.04
N ASP A 141 4.24 15.57 3.73
CA ASP A 141 4.83 16.52 4.68
C ASP A 141 3.94 16.71 5.92
N MET A 142 2.63 16.94 5.70
CA MET A 142 1.66 16.98 6.80
C MET A 142 1.57 15.66 7.57
N ALA A 143 1.64 14.50 6.91
CA ALA A 143 1.60 13.22 7.59
C ALA A 143 2.82 13.03 8.50
N VAL A 144 4.02 13.35 8.02
CA VAL A 144 5.27 13.27 8.80
C VAL A 144 5.20 14.18 10.04
N ASP A 145 4.71 15.41 9.87
CA ASP A 145 4.53 16.36 10.97
C ASP A 145 3.46 15.90 11.99
N ILE A 146 2.33 15.34 11.53
CA ILE A 146 1.27 14.79 12.41
C ILE A 146 1.81 13.63 13.26
N PHE A 147 2.71 12.82 12.73
CA PHE A 147 3.28 11.67 13.45
C PHE A 147 4.56 11.99 14.23
N GLY A 148 5.01 13.25 14.21
CA GLY A 148 6.17 13.69 14.98
C GLY A 148 7.47 12.99 14.59
N ILE A 149 7.62 12.62 13.31
CA ILE A 149 8.85 12.01 12.80
C ILE A 149 9.70 13.15 12.25
N ARG A 150 10.49 13.77 13.12
CA ARG A 150 11.56 14.71 12.78
C ARG A 150 12.81 14.37 13.56
#